data_AF-R5MEH2-F1
#
_entry.id   AF-R5MEH2-F1
#
_cell.length_a   1.000
_cell.length_b   1.000
_cell.length_c   1.000
_cell.angle_alpha   90.00
_cell.angle_beta   90.00
_cell.angle_gamma   90.00
#
_symmetry.space_group_name_H-M   'P 1'
#
loop_
_entity.id
_entity.type
_entity.pdbx_description
1 polymer ?
#
loop_
_entity_poly.entity_id
_entity_poly.type
_entity_poly.pdbx_seq_one_letter_code
_entity_poly.pdbx_strand_id
1 'polypeptide(L)'
;MIYLDYSATTPVNPEVLDSLVKVSRDYIGNPNSMHNLGVKSRALLKSATRQIADCLNVKMEEIIYTSGATEANNTALLGVALRYKNRGNHIILSKLEHPSEYVLANYLENLGFRISYVNNDSDGLIDLDDLKSLITDKTILVSIVGVNSEVGVRQPLKTIRQIIKKENPNTIFHSDLTQALGKVAINLNDVDLASFSGHKIYGPKGIGLLYKSEKVDIVPLIHGSSKDFPLRAGTPPLHLIVALSKAIRLCLIDLDKKELYVKKLNEKIVDDLSHYPNLKFNNTKYSIYNVINISLMDIKPESFVHAMEDHEVYISTNTACSSGELSTSVMALYGDKKRAMTTIRISLSCNTTMDEVNKFLTFFHGEYQRFIRLKGK
;
A
#
# COMPACT_ATOMS: atom_id res chain seq x y z
N MET A 1 8.25 -20.03 -14.86
CA MET A 1 8.00 -19.02 -13.80
C MET A 1 6.53 -18.62 -13.72
N ILE A 2 5.96 -18.68 -12.52
CA ILE A 2 4.64 -18.18 -12.12
C ILE A 2 4.84 -17.19 -10.98
N TYR A 3 4.51 -15.91 -11.17
CA TYR A 3 4.71 -14.88 -10.15
C TYR A 3 3.39 -14.53 -9.46
N LEU A 4 3.30 -14.78 -8.14
CA LEU A 4 2.11 -14.52 -7.32
C LEU A 4 2.47 -13.72 -6.05
N ASP A 5 3.47 -12.84 -6.13
CA ASP A 5 3.86 -11.89 -5.09
C ASP A 5 3.71 -10.41 -5.52
N TYR A 6 2.68 -10.12 -6.32
CA TYR A 6 2.35 -8.77 -6.78
C TYR A 6 2.07 -7.76 -5.65
N SER A 7 1.70 -8.20 -4.45
CA SER A 7 1.55 -7.32 -3.29
C SER A 7 2.88 -6.85 -2.72
N ALA A 8 3.99 -7.58 -2.90
CA ALA A 8 5.33 -7.13 -2.50
C ALA A 8 5.91 -6.15 -3.53
N THR A 9 5.86 -6.48 -4.81
CA THR A 9 6.23 -5.58 -5.90
C THR A 9 5.65 -6.08 -7.21
N THR A 10 5.44 -5.17 -8.15
CA THR A 10 5.12 -5.52 -9.53
C THR A 10 6.34 -5.36 -10.43
N PRO A 11 6.44 -6.09 -11.56
CA PRO A 11 7.38 -5.74 -12.62
C PRO A 11 7.05 -4.36 -13.19
N VAL A 12 8.03 -3.68 -13.77
CA VAL A 12 7.77 -2.38 -14.44
C VAL A 12 7.06 -2.67 -15.76
N ASN A 13 5.97 -1.96 -16.04
CA ASN A 13 5.29 -2.08 -17.33
C ASN A 13 6.24 -1.62 -18.46
N PRO A 14 6.34 -2.35 -19.59
CA PRO A 14 7.28 -2.00 -20.67
C PRO A 14 7.12 -0.56 -21.18
N GLU A 15 5.89 -0.08 -21.36
CA GLU A 15 5.66 1.29 -21.83
C GLU A 15 6.04 2.37 -20.79
N VAL A 16 5.98 2.02 -19.51
CA VAL A 16 6.46 2.86 -18.41
C VAL A 16 7.99 2.92 -18.45
N LEU A 17 8.64 1.78 -18.65
CA LEU A 17 10.09 1.68 -18.78
C LEU A 17 10.61 2.45 -20.00
N ASP A 18 9.93 2.36 -21.15
CA ASP A 18 10.27 3.14 -22.34
C ASP A 18 10.25 4.64 -22.08
N SER A 19 9.26 5.10 -21.30
CA SER A 19 9.16 6.50 -20.91
C SER A 19 10.30 6.90 -19.99
N LEU A 20 10.66 6.06 -19.03
CA LEU A 20 11.80 6.26 -18.14
C LEU A 20 13.11 6.39 -18.94
N VAL A 21 13.37 5.45 -19.85
CA VAL A 21 14.59 5.42 -20.69
C VAL A 21 14.65 6.66 -21.59
N LYS A 22 13.55 6.97 -22.28
CA LYS A 22 13.47 8.12 -23.17
C LYS A 22 13.74 9.43 -22.44
N VAL A 23 13.15 9.63 -21.26
CA VAL A 23 13.35 10.85 -20.49
C VAL A 23 14.77 10.95 -19.95
N SER A 24 15.33 9.84 -19.48
CA SER A 24 16.71 9.79 -18.98
C SER A 24 17.74 10.17 -20.05
N ARG A 25 17.49 9.78 -21.30
CA ARG A 25 18.36 10.07 -22.44
C ARG A 25 18.14 11.47 -23.01
N ASP A 26 16.88 11.88 -23.21
CA ASP A 26 16.53 13.03 -24.05
C ASP A 26 16.31 14.32 -23.23
N TYR A 27 16.16 14.23 -21.89
CA TYR A 27 15.88 15.36 -20.98
C TYR A 27 16.92 15.44 -19.86
N ILE A 28 18.15 15.81 -20.20
CA ILE A 28 19.29 15.89 -19.28
C ILE A 28 19.34 17.16 -18.41
N GLY A 29 18.52 18.17 -18.72
CA GLY A 29 18.54 19.45 -18.03
C GLY A 29 17.87 19.38 -16.66
N ASN A 30 18.48 19.99 -15.64
CA ASN A 30 17.82 20.12 -14.34
C ASN A 30 16.56 21.02 -14.48
N PRO A 31 15.37 20.58 -14.06
CA PRO A 31 14.15 21.40 -14.09
C PRO A 31 14.26 22.72 -13.33
N ASN A 32 15.22 22.87 -12.41
CA ASN A 32 15.46 24.11 -11.67
C ASN A 32 16.28 25.14 -12.46
N SER A 33 16.95 24.72 -13.55
CA SER A 33 17.78 25.61 -14.37
C SER A 33 16.97 26.55 -15.27
N MET A 34 17.51 27.75 -15.52
CA MET A 34 16.88 28.78 -16.37
C MET A 34 17.22 28.66 -17.86
N HIS A 35 18.25 27.88 -18.22
CA HIS A 35 18.60 27.64 -19.63
C HIS A 35 17.57 26.76 -20.34
N ASN A 36 17.55 26.79 -21.68
CA ASN A 36 16.55 26.11 -22.51
C ASN A 36 16.35 24.62 -22.17
N LEU A 37 17.42 23.87 -21.85
CA LEU A 37 17.30 22.46 -21.44
C LEU A 37 16.55 22.28 -20.11
N GLY A 38 16.71 23.20 -19.16
CA GLY A 38 16.01 23.18 -17.87
C GLY A 38 14.55 23.60 -18.04
N VAL A 39 14.29 24.62 -18.85
CA VAL A 39 12.93 25.05 -19.23
C VAL A 39 12.15 23.91 -19.90
N LYS A 40 12.77 23.21 -20.86
CA LYS A 40 12.17 22.04 -21.52
C LYS A 40 11.84 20.92 -20.52
N SER A 41 12.76 20.64 -19.60
CA SER A 41 12.60 19.62 -18.55
C SER A 41 11.51 20.01 -17.53
N ARG A 42 11.43 21.29 -17.17
CA ARG A 42 10.36 21.85 -16.32
C ARG A 42 8.98 21.77 -16.99
N ALA A 43 8.90 22.01 -18.30
CA ALA A 43 7.65 21.87 -19.04
C ALA A 43 7.14 20.41 -19.02
N LEU A 44 8.03 19.44 -19.22
CA LEU A 44 7.68 18.02 -19.12
C LEU A 44 7.26 17.63 -17.70
N LEU A 45 7.98 18.12 -16.68
CA LEU A 45 7.62 17.93 -15.27
C LEU A 45 6.19 18.40 -14.98
N LYS A 46 5.85 19.63 -15.40
CA LYS A 46 4.50 20.19 -15.23
C LYS A 46 3.44 19.36 -15.96
N SER A 47 3.73 18.87 -17.16
CA SER A 47 2.82 18.02 -17.92
C SER A 47 2.57 16.67 -17.21
N ALA A 48 3.61 16.06 -16.66
CA ALA A 48 3.49 14.81 -15.91
C ALA A 48 2.70 15.01 -14.61
N THR A 49 3.00 16.06 -13.84
CA THR A 49 2.24 16.39 -12.62
C THR A 49 0.77 16.67 -12.92
N ARG A 50 0.47 17.39 -14.02
CA ARG A 50 -0.92 17.63 -14.44
C ARG A 50 -1.64 16.33 -14.77
N GLN A 51 -1.02 15.43 -15.53
CA GLN A 51 -1.63 14.13 -15.84
C GLN A 51 -1.92 13.31 -14.58
N ILE A 52 -1.02 13.32 -13.59
CA ILE A 52 -1.26 12.66 -12.31
C ILE A 52 -2.44 13.30 -11.58
N ALA A 53 -2.47 14.64 -11.52
CA ALA A 53 -3.52 15.42 -10.89
C ALA A 53 -4.90 15.11 -11.51
N ASP A 54 -4.98 15.08 -12.84
CA ASP A 54 -6.20 14.74 -13.59
C ASP A 54 -6.63 13.28 -13.32
N CYS A 55 -5.69 12.33 -13.33
CA CYS A 55 -5.98 10.91 -13.07
C CYS A 55 -6.51 10.67 -11.65
N LEU A 56 -6.01 11.43 -10.67
CA LEU A 56 -6.38 11.31 -9.27
C LEU A 56 -7.50 12.28 -8.85
N ASN A 57 -7.96 13.14 -9.77
CA ASN A 57 -8.95 14.20 -9.54
C ASN A 57 -8.57 15.14 -8.37
N VAL A 58 -7.34 15.64 -8.41
CA VAL A 58 -6.76 16.56 -7.40
C VAL A 58 -6.06 17.75 -8.08
N LYS A 59 -5.60 18.72 -7.29
CA LYS A 59 -4.79 19.83 -7.82
C LYS A 59 -3.32 19.44 -7.92
N MET A 60 -2.57 20.08 -8.81
CA MET A 60 -1.12 19.81 -8.95
C MET A 60 -0.35 20.16 -7.67
N GLU A 61 -0.79 21.20 -6.97
CA GLU A 61 -0.19 21.70 -5.74
C GLU A 61 -0.41 20.75 -4.54
N GLU A 62 -1.32 19.78 -4.69
CA GLU A 62 -1.60 18.75 -3.69
C GLU A 62 -0.73 17.49 -3.87
N ILE A 63 0.17 17.48 -4.88
CA ILE A 63 1.07 16.37 -5.18
C ILE A 63 2.47 16.66 -4.65
N ILE A 64 2.96 15.78 -3.78
CA ILE A 64 4.34 15.78 -3.29
C ILE A 64 5.01 14.48 -3.74
N TYR A 65 6.06 14.57 -4.56
CA TYR A 65 6.83 13.39 -4.95
C TYR A 65 7.76 12.97 -3.83
N THR A 66 7.79 11.66 -3.55
CA THR A 66 8.64 11.04 -2.53
C THR A 66 9.43 9.88 -3.16
N SER A 67 10.38 9.28 -2.46
CA SER A 67 11.08 8.07 -2.93
C SER A 67 10.22 6.79 -2.84
N GLY A 68 9.05 6.85 -2.21
CA GLY A 68 8.16 5.71 -2.00
C GLY A 68 7.13 5.97 -0.90
N ALA A 69 6.30 4.96 -0.62
CA ALA A 69 5.27 5.06 0.42
C ALA A 69 5.87 5.26 1.82
N THR A 70 7.03 4.66 2.12
CA THR A 70 7.68 4.86 3.42
C THR A 70 8.07 6.31 3.67
N GLU A 71 8.68 7.01 2.68
CA GLU A 71 8.96 8.45 2.78
C GLU A 71 7.66 9.26 2.85
N ALA A 72 6.61 8.87 2.11
CA ALA A 72 5.31 9.53 2.15
C ALA A 72 4.63 9.42 3.53
N ASN A 73 4.56 8.23 4.12
CA ASN A 73 4.01 7.99 5.46
C ASN A 73 4.81 8.76 6.51
N ASN A 74 6.15 8.77 6.43
CA ASN A 74 7.00 9.55 7.34
C ASN A 74 6.73 11.06 7.20
N THR A 75 6.66 11.56 5.97
CA THR A 75 6.40 12.98 5.69
C THR A 75 5.00 13.39 6.18
N ALA A 76 3.99 12.53 6.00
CA ALA A 76 2.63 12.76 6.46
C ALA A 76 2.53 12.77 7.99
N LEU A 77 2.88 11.65 8.64
CA LEU A 77 2.65 11.46 10.07
C LEU A 77 3.55 12.39 10.91
N LEU A 78 4.86 12.41 10.63
CA LEU A 78 5.79 13.28 11.36
C LEU A 78 5.53 14.75 11.04
N GLY A 79 5.25 15.06 9.77
CA GLY A 79 4.97 16.43 9.34
C GLY A 79 3.74 17.02 10.00
N VAL A 80 2.65 16.25 10.13
CA VAL A 80 1.44 16.64 10.87
C VAL A 80 1.73 16.74 12.37
N ALA A 81 2.38 15.73 12.95
CA ALA A 81 2.67 15.70 14.38
C ALA A 81 3.44 16.95 14.81
N LEU A 82 4.52 17.28 14.10
CA LEU A 82 5.36 18.45 14.41
C LEU A 82 4.63 19.77 14.13
N ARG A 83 3.84 19.85 13.06
CA ARG A 83 3.09 21.07 12.70
C ARG A 83 2.02 21.41 13.73
N TYR A 84 1.31 20.41 14.25
CA TYR A 84 0.12 20.60 15.07
C TYR A 84 0.31 20.24 16.55
N LYS A 85 1.55 19.99 17.01
CA LYS A 85 1.86 19.65 18.41
C LYS A 85 1.28 20.61 19.46
N ASN A 86 1.13 21.90 19.11
CA ASN A 86 0.56 22.91 20.01
C ASN A 86 -0.97 22.79 20.14
N ARG A 87 -1.65 22.09 19.21
CA ARG A 87 -3.09 21.84 19.25
C ARG A 87 -3.44 20.62 20.10
N GLY A 88 -2.57 19.61 20.05
CA GLY A 88 -2.74 18.36 20.76
C GLY A 88 -1.58 17.41 20.47
N ASN A 89 -1.54 16.32 21.21
CA ASN A 89 -0.45 15.35 21.15
C ASN A 89 -0.97 13.91 20.96
N HIS A 90 -2.22 13.72 20.55
CA HIS A 90 -2.80 12.39 20.38
C HIS A 90 -2.92 12.00 18.91
N ILE A 91 -2.44 10.81 18.56
CA ILE A 91 -2.49 10.23 17.21
C ILE A 91 -3.10 8.83 17.30
N ILE A 92 -3.99 8.49 16.36
CA ILE A 92 -4.65 7.19 16.29
C ILE A 92 -4.19 6.46 15.03
N LEU A 93 -3.76 5.21 15.16
CA LEU A 93 -3.42 4.31 14.03
C LEU A 93 -4.36 3.11 14.01
N SER A 94 -4.54 2.44 12.87
CA SER A 94 -5.18 1.11 12.86
C SER A 94 -4.21 0.02 13.35
N LYS A 95 -4.75 -1.16 13.65
CA LYS A 95 -3.97 -2.38 13.91
C LYS A 95 -3.58 -3.14 12.64
N LEU A 96 -3.88 -2.58 11.46
CA LEU A 96 -3.60 -3.20 10.16
C LEU A 96 -2.60 -2.40 9.31
N GLU A 97 -1.94 -1.39 9.89
CA GLU A 97 -0.93 -0.58 9.20
C GLU A 97 0.27 -1.41 8.72
N HIS A 98 1.01 -0.85 7.77
CA HIS A 98 2.29 -1.40 7.36
C HIS A 98 3.32 -1.28 8.51
N PRO A 99 4.24 -2.26 8.71
CA PRO A 99 5.23 -2.22 9.79
C PRO A 99 6.02 -0.92 9.90
N SER A 100 6.29 -0.24 8.77
CA SER A 100 6.99 1.05 8.77
C SER A 100 6.24 2.16 9.53
N GLU A 101 4.91 2.10 9.61
CA GLU A 101 4.12 3.06 10.38
C GLU A 101 4.17 2.78 11.88
N TYR A 102 4.23 1.52 12.30
CA TYR A 102 4.40 1.19 13.72
C TYR A 102 5.77 1.63 14.26
N VAL A 103 6.82 1.46 13.46
CA VAL A 103 8.16 1.97 13.81
C VAL A 103 8.13 3.50 13.97
N LEU A 104 7.43 4.20 13.08
CA LEU A 104 7.27 5.65 13.17
C LEU A 104 6.40 6.07 14.37
N ALA A 105 5.34 5.32 14.68
CA ALA A 105 4.49 5.57 15.84
C ALA A 105 5.31 5.49 17.14
N ASN A 106 6.14 4.46 17.30
CA ASN A 106 7.06 4.33 18.43
C ASN A 106 8.07 5.49 18.50
N TYR A 107 8.55 5.98 17.35
CA TYR A 107 9.38 7.19 17.31
C TYR A 107 8.61 8.44 17.79
N LEU A 108 7.34 8.60 17.39
CA LEU A 108 6.49 9.70 17.84
C LEU A 108 6.17 9.62 19.35
N GLU A 109 6.01 8.42 19.91
CA GLU A 109 5.88 8.24 21.37
C GLU A 109 7.09 8.79 22.12
N ASN A 110 8.30 8.51 21.63
CA ASN A 110 9.55 9.05 22.19
C ASN A 110 9.64 10.58 22.08
N LEU A 111 8.88 11.20 21.18
CA LEU A 111 8.76 12.66 21.07
C LEU A 111 7.63 13.25 21.96
N GLY A 112 6.96 12.42 22.76
CA GLY A 112 5.92 12.84 23.70
C GLY A 112 4.49 12.84 23.14
N PHE A 113 4.28 12.23 21.96
CA PHE A 113 2.92 12.00 21.45
C PHE A 113 2.31 10.76 22.11
N ARG A 114 1.02 10.81 22.41
CA ARG A 114 0.23 9.64 22.78
C ARG A 114 -0.21 8.94 21.51
N ILE A 115 0.10 7.66 21.37
CA ILE A 115 -0.42 6.81 20.30
C ILE A 115 -1.55 5.94 20.85
N SER A 116 -2.65 5.86 20.12
CA SER A 116 -3.69 4.84 20.34
C SER A 116 -3.88 4.01 19.08
N TYR A 117 -4.23 2.74 19.26
CA TYR A 117 -4.54 1.84 18.16
C TYR A 117 -6.02 1.50 18.17
N VAL A 118 -6.75 1.91 17.13
CA VAL A 118 -8.18 1.59 17.01
C VAL A 118 -8.39 0.10 16.75
N ASN A 119 -9.41 -0.46 17.39
CA ASN A 119 -9.82 -1.85 17.24
C ASN A 119 -10.42 -2.11 15.85
N ASN A 120 -10.44 -3.39 15.47
CA ASN A 120 -11.17 -3.85 14.29
C ASN A 120 -12.39 -4.65 14.73
N ASP A 121 -13.42 -4.68 13.89
CA ASP A 121 -14.52 -5.63 14.02
C ASP A 121 -14.13 -7.04 13.54
N SER A 122 -15.06 -7.99 13.62
CA SER A 122 -14.85 -9.39 13.20
C SER A 122 -14.59 -9.56 11.70
N ASP A 123 -14.94 -8.56 10.87
CA ASP A 123 -14.67 -8.56 9.43
C ASP A 123 -13.38 -7.78 9.08
N GLY A 124 -12.66 -7.29 10.08
CA GLY A 124 -11.40 -6.55 9.94
C GLY A 124 -11.56 -5.08 9.57
N LEU A 125 -12.78 -4.55 9.54
CA LEU A 125 -12.99 -3.12 9.38
C LEU A 125 -12.70 -2.39 10.69
N ILE A 126 -12.40 -1.10 10.63
CA ILE A 126 -12.29 -0.28 11.84
C ILE A 126 -13.60 -0.35 12.64
N ASP A 127 -13.47 -0.67 13.93
CA ASP A 127 -14.58 -0.51 14.87
C ASP A 127 -14.90 0.97 15.01
N LEU A 128 -16.06 1.36 14.48
CA LEU A 128 -16.48 2.74 14.39
C LEU A 128 -16.84 3.34 15.75
N ASP A 129 -17.25 2.53 16.73
CA ASP A 129 -17.57 3.00 18.07
C ASP A 129 -16.30 3.15 18.91
N ASP A 130 -15.35 2.22 18.78
CA ASP A 130 -14.01 2.36 19.35
C ASP A 130 -13.31 3.62 18.80
N LEU A 131 -13.36 3.85 17.48
CA LEU A 131 -12.80 5.04 16.85
C LEU A 131 -13.38 6.33 17.44
N LYS A 132 -14.71 6.41 17.60
CA LYS A 132 -15.37 7.57 18.22
C LYS A 132 -14.86 7.80 19.63
N SER A 133 -14.77 6.74 20.43
CA SER A 133 -14.34 6.83 21.84
C SER A 133 -12.88 7.28 22.01
N LEU A 134 -12.02 6.96 21.03
CA LEU A 134 -10.61 7.35 21.04
C LEU A 134 -10.41 8.80 20.59
N ILE A 135 -11.29 9.37 19.76
CA ILE A 135 -11.14 10.74 19.30
C ILE A 135 -11.44 11.71 20.45
N THR A 136 -10.51 12.63 20.68
CA THR A 136 -10.60 13.68 21.71
C THR A 136 -10.30 15.04 21.08
N ASP A 137 -10.47 16.12 21.84
CA ASP A 137 -10.05 17.46 21.46
C ASP A 137 -8.52 17.56 21.19
N LYS A 138 -7.73 16.69 21.80
CA LYS A 138 -6.26 16.57 21.61
C LYS A 138 -5.85 15.70 20.43
N THR A 139 -6.79 15.03 19.76
CA THR A 139 -6.47 14.22 18.58
C THR A 139 -6.07 15.12 17.42
N ILE A 140 -4.85 14.94 16.91
CA ILE A 140 -4.33 15.72 15.78
C ILE A 140 -4.38 14.96 14.46
N LEU A 141 -4.21 13.64 14.51
CA LEU A 141 -4.09 12.79 13.35
C LEU A 141 -4.74 11.42 13.61
N VAL A 142 -5.45 10.93 12.60
CA VAL A 142 -5.86 9.54 12.48
C VAL A 142 -5.22 9.00 11.20
N SER A 143 -4.48 7.89 11.29
CA SER A 143 -3.91 7.16 10.14
C SER A 143 -4.58 5.80 10.04
N ILE A 144 -5.27 5.53 8.93
CA ILE A 144 -5.89 4.23 8.68
C ILE A 144 -5.51 3.76 7.27
N VAL A 145 -4.79 2.65 7.15
CA VAL A 145 -4.51 1.99 5.87
C VAL A 145 -5.80 1.77 5.06
N GLY A 146 -5.80 2.12 3.79
CA GLY A 146 -6.99 1.98 2.94
C GLY A 146 -7.24 0.54 2.50
N VAL A 147 -6.16 -0.20 2.21
CA VAL A 147 -6.19 -1.63 1.91
C VAL A 147 -5.00 -2.30 2.58
N ASN A 148 -5.24 -3.25 3.48
CA ASN A 148 -4.15 -3.97 4.13
C ASN A 148 -3.38 -4.87 3.12
N SER A 149 -2.05 -4.84 3.19
CA SER A 149 -1.18 -5.55 2.24
C SER A 149 -1.09 -7.06 2.42
N GLU A 150 -1.54 -7.59 3.55
CA GLU A 150 -1.47 -9.01 3.89
C GLU A 150 -2.78 -9.72 3.64
N VAL A 151 -3.89 -9.20 4.18
CA VAL A 151 -5.23 -9.81 4.12
C VAL A 151 -6.16 -9.10 3.13
N GLY A 152 -5.74 -7.99 2.55
CA GLY A 152 -6.49 -7.28 1.50
C GLY A 152 -7.73 -6.51 1.99
N VAL A 153 -8.00 -6.44 3.29
CA VAL A 153 -9.19 -5.77 3.84
C VAL A 153 -9.20 -4.30 3.43
N ARG A 154 -10.29 -3.86 2.80
CA ARG A 154 -10.52 -2.49 2.33
C ARG A 154 -11.36 -1.72 3.34
N GLN A 155 -10.82 -0.61 3.83
CA GLN A 155 -11.50 0.24 4.82
C GLN A 155 -12.51 1.23 4.18
N PRO A 156 -13.65 1.51 4.84
CA PRO A 156 -14.65 2.45 4.34
C PRO A 156 -14.26 3.91 4.64
N LEU A 157 -13.28 4.44 3.91
CA LEU A 157 -12.65 5.75 4.19
C LEU A 157 -13.65 6.92 4.30
N LYS A 158 -14.69 6.95 3.46
CA LYS A 158 -15.74 7.98 3.52
C LYS A 158 -16.46 7.99 4.88
N THR A 159 -16.84 6.82 5.38
CA THR A 159 -17.51 6.66 6.68
C THR A 159 -16.57 7.03 7.82
N ILE A 160 -15.33 6.57 7.75
CA ILE A 160 -14.28 6.90 8.73
C ILE A 160 -14.07 8.42 8.79
N ARG A 161 -13.94 9.11 7.65
CA ARG A 161 -13.83 10.56 7.57
C ARG A 161 -15.02 11.26 8.24
N GLN A 162 -16.24 10.83 7.96
CA GLN A 162 -17.44 11.44 8.54
C GLN A 162 -17.43 11.36 10.07
N ILE A 163 -17.03 10.21 10.63
CA ILE A 163 -16.88 10.03 12.07
C ILE A 163 -15.79 10.94 12.61
N ILE A 164 -14.59 10.92 12.01
CA ILE A 164 -13.47 11.76 12.43
C ILE A 164 -13.89 13.23 12.51
N LYS A 165 -14.53 13.75 11.45
CA LYS A 165 -14.93 15.16 11.38
C LYS A 165 -16.09 15.49 12.30
N LYS A 166 -16.96 14.53 12.62
CA LYS A 166 -18.05 14.71 13.59
C LYS A 166 -17.51 14.84 15.01
N GLU A 167 -16.58 13.96 15.41
CA GLU A 167 -16.05 13.93 16.78
C GLU A 167 -15.00 15.03 17.02
N ASN A 168 -14.14 15.29 16.04
CA ASN A 168 -13.22 16.43 16.09
C ASN A 168 -12.90 16.94 14.67
N PRO A 169 -13.51 18.06 14.22
CA PRO A 169 -13.38 18.56 12.85
C PRO A 169 -11.95 18.95 12.48
N ASN A 170 -11.11 19.23 13.47
CA ASN A 170 -9.72 19.61 13.27
C ASN A 170 -8.81 18.39 13.01
N THR A 171 -9.22 17.18 13.38
CA THR A 171 -8.42 15.96 13.21
C THR A 171 -8.13 15.71 11.74
N ILE A 172 -6.84 15.58 11.40
CA ILE A 172 -6.39 15.28 10.05
C ILE A 172 -6.54 13.78 9.82
N PHE A 173 -7.02 13.40 8.63
CA PHE A 173 -7.14 12.01 8.24
C PHE A 173 -6.12 11.63 7.18
N HIS A 174 -5.20 10.72 7.52
CA HIS A 174 -4.25 10.09 6.59
C HIS A 174 -4.70 8.67 6.26
N SER A 175 -4.44 8.22 5.04
CA SER A 175 -4.55 6.82 4.65
C SER A 175 -3.41 6.38 3.76
N ASP A 176 -2.75 5.27 4.10
CA ASP A 176 -1.88 4.59 3.16
C ASP A 176 -2.72 3.87 2.09
N LEU A 177 -2.67 4.38 0.85
CA LEU A 177 -3.42 3.87 -0.30
C LEU A 177 -2.54 3.09 -1.28
N THR A 178 -1.35 2.71 -0.85
CA THR A 178 -0.35 1.99 -1.66
C THR A 178 -0.87 0.69 -2.25
N GLN A 179 -1.72 -0.04 -1.52
CA GLN A 179 -2.36 -1.27 -2.00
C GLN A 179 -3.73 -1.03 -2.65
N ALA A 180 -4.29 0.18 -2.55
CA ALA A 180 -5.59 0.51 -3.11
C ALA A 180 -5.47 0.97 -4.57
N LEU A 181 -4.49 1.84 -4.86
CA LEU A 181 -4.32 2.46 -6.17
C LEU A 181 -4.16 1.40 -7.28
N GLY A 182 -5.00 1.50 -8.32
CA GLY A 182 -4.98 0.58 -9.47
C GLY A 182 -5.56 -0.81 -9.20
N LYS A 183 -6.10 -1.06 -7.99
CA LYS A 183 -6.78 -2.32 -7.62
C LYS A 183 -8.25 -2.12 -7.29
N VAL A 184 -8.58 -1.01 -6.62
CA VAL A 184 -9.94 -0.62 -6.28
C VAL A 184 -10.14 0.87 -6.53
N ALA A 185 -11.39 1.29 -6.71
CA ALA A 185 -11.73 2.70 -6.81
C ALA A 185 -11.35 3.44 -5.52
N ILE A 186 -10.71 4.60 -5.67
CA ILE A 186 -10.34 5.50 -4.57
C ILE A 186 -10.90 6.89 -4.83
N ASN A 187 -11.21 7.63 -3.76
CA ASN A 187 -11.63 9.02 -3.82
C ASN A 187 -10.81 9.82 -2.80
N LEU A 188 -9.92 10.69 -3.26
CA LEU A 188 -9.03 11.42 -2.38
C LEU A 188 -9.75 12.49 -1.53
N ASN A 189 -10.99 12.84 -1.86
CA ASN A 189 -11.82 13.69 -1.01
C ASN A 189 -12.23 13.01 0.31
N ASP A 190 -12.08 11.68 0.41
CA ASP A 190 -12.38 10.92 1.62
C ASP A 190 -11.23 10.97 2.64
N VAL A 191 -10.10 11.62 2.32
CA VAL A 191 -8.93 11.76 3.19
C VAL A 191 -8.35 13.17 3.10
N ASP A 192 -7.51 13.56 4.04
CA ASP A 192 -6.78 14.82 3.98
C ASP A 192 -5.34 14.61 3.47
N LEU A 193 -4.77 13.44 3.72
CA LEU A 193 -3.46 12.99 3.25
C LEU A 193 -3.56 11.55 2.72
N ALA A 194 -2.81 11.20 1.67
CA ALA A 194 -2.69 9.81 1.23
C ALA A 194 -1.33 9.46 0.63
N SER A 195 -0.83 8.28 0.98
CA SER A 195 0.45 7.78 0.51
C SER A 195 0.32 6.73 -0.58
N PHE A 196 1.25 6.75 -1.53
CA PHE A 196 1.32 5.84 -2.66
C PHE A 196 2.76 5.45 -3.00
N SER A 197 2.92 4.33 -3.71
CA SER A 197 4.21 3.93 -4.27
C SER A 197 4.10 3.38 -5.69
N GLY A 198 5.04 3.79 -6.56
CA GLY A 198 5.00 3.43 -7.99
C GLY A 198 5.16 1.94 -8.25
N HIS A 199 6.00 1.24 -7.48
CA HIS A 199 6.29 -0.18 -7.71
C HIS A 199 5.16 -1.15 -7.33
N LYS A 200 4.02 -0.65 -6.85
CA LYS A 200 2.81 -1.45 -6.64
C LYS A 200 1.82 -1.36 -7.81
N ILE A 201 2.08 -0.46 -8.75
CA ILE A 201 1.22 -0.17 -9.90
C ILE A 201 2.00 -0.25 -11.23
N TYR A 202 2.96 -1.17 -11.30
CA TYR A 202 3.83 -1.39 -12.46
C TYR A 202 4.71 -0.18 -12.83
N GLY A 203 4.91 0.74 -11.89
CA GLY A 203 5.90 1.80 -11.97
C GLY A 203 7.28 1.36 -11.47
N PRO A 204 8.30 2.21 -11.67
CA PRO A 204 9.64 1.95 -11.14
C PRO A 204 9.67 2.00 -9.62
N LYS A 205 10.64 1.29 -9.02
CA LYS A 205 11.02 1.45 -7.61
C LYS A 205 11.74 2.79 -7.41
N GLY A 206 11.74 3.32 -6.18
CA GLY A 206 12.42 4.58 -5.85
C GLY A 206 11.62 5.84 -6.14
N ILE A 207 10.32 5.72 -6.43
CA ILE A 207 9.39 6.84 -6.53
C ILE A 207 8.04 6.51 -5.89
N GLY A 208 7.48 7.49 -5.19
CA GLY A 208 6.16 7.48 -4.59
C GLY A 208 5.53 8.86 -4.66
N LEU A 209 4.36 8.98 -4.04
CA LEU A 209 3.58 10.19 -4.03
C LEU A 209 2.88 10.31 -2.67
N LEU A 210 2.91 11.51 -2.10
CA LEU A 210 2.05 11.93 -1.02
C LEU A 210 1.04 12.93 -1.58
N TYR A 211 -0.24 12.58 -1.53
CA TYR A 211 -1.33 13.52 -1.66
C TYR A 211 -1.45 14.32 -0.36
N LYS A 212 -1.47 15.65 -0.47
CA LYS A 212 -1.72 16.56 0.64
C LYS A 212 -2.78 17.56 0.24
N SER A 213 -3.97 17.46 0.83
CA SER A 213 -5.01 18.45 0.63
C SER A 213 -4.48 19.87 0.88
N GLU A 214 -4.90 20.84 0.07
CA GLU A 214 -4.55 22.26 0.24
C GLU A 214 -4.91 22.80 1.64
N LYS A 215 -5.86 22.15 2.33
CA LYS A 215 -6.36 22.51 3.66
C LYS A 215 -5.46 22.09 4.82
N VAL A 216 -4.42 21.30 4.56
CA VAL A 216 -3.51 20.76 5.59
C VAL A 216 -2.10 21.31 5.41
N ASP A 217 -1.49 21.76 6.50
CA ASP A 217 -0.06 22.08 6.53
C ASP A 217 0.73 20.92 7.12
N ILE A 218 1.97 20.73 6.67
CA ILE A 218 2.90 19.75 7.25
C ILE A 218 4.30 20.35 7.34
N VAL A 219 5.09 19.89 8.32
CA VAL A 219 6.54 20.14 8.33
C VAL A 219 7.20 19.21 7.31
N PRO A 220 8.10 19.71 6.43
CA PRO A 220 8.87 18.85 5.51
C PRO A 220 9.74 17.84 6.26
N LEU A 221 9.83 16.61 5.75
CA LEU A 221 10.81 15.64 6.24
C LEU A 221 12.23 15.95 5.73
N ILE A 222 12.32 16.34 4.46
CA ILE A 222 13.59 16.65 3.78
C ILE A 222 13.63 18.16 3.52
N HIS A 223 14.48 18.85 4.28
CA HIS A 223 14.70 20.30 4.17
C HIS A 223 15.71 20.67 3.07
N GLY A 224 15.53 21.83 2.45
CA GLY A 224 16.45 22.39 1.46
C GLY A 224 15.86 23.60 0.73
N SER A 225 16.59 24.16 -0.23
CA SER A 225 16.25 25.43 -0.90
C SER A 225 15.42 25.25 -2.18
N SER A 226 14.38 24.41 -2.15
CA SER A 226 13.52 24.16 -3.32
C SER A 226 12.33 25.12 -3.36
N LYS A 227 12.17 25.88 -4.46
CA LYS A 227 11.00 26.75 -4.67
C LYS A 227 9.78 26.00 -5.20
N ASP A 228 10.00 25.06 -6.14
CA ASP A 228 8.92 24.34 -6.81
C ASP A 228 8.38 23.16 -5.96
N PHE A 229 9.19 22.64 -5.04
CA PHE A 229 8.81 21.54 -4.13
C PHE A 229 9.20 21.87 -2.68
N PRO A 230 8.53 22.86 -2.05
CA PRO A 230 8.92 23.36 -0.73
C PRO A 230 8.78 22.32 0.39
N LEU A 231 7.93 21.31 0.19
CA LEU A 231 7.68 20.25 1.16
C LEU A 231 8.57 19.01 0.98
N ARG A 232 9.37 18.96 -0.08
CA ARG A 232 10.32 17.87 -0.34
C ARG A 232 11.45 18.37 -1.23
N ALA A 233 12.52 18.86 -0.60
CA ALA A 233 13.66 19.40 -1.33
C ALA A 233 14.47 18.34 -2.09
N GLY A 234 15.29 18.80 -3.03
CA GLY A 234 16.14 17.96 -3.88
C GLY A 234 15.84 18.14 -5.37
N THR A 235 16.81 17.79 -6.21
CA THR A 235 16.62 17.81 -7.67
C THR A 235 15.49 16.84 -8.07
N PRO A 236 14.46 17.29 -8.81
CA PRO A 236 13.37 16.40 -9.20
C PRO A 236 13.85 15.26 -10.09
N PRO A 237 13.57 13.98 -9.75
CA PRO A 237 13.96 12.84 -10.59
C PRO A 237 12.99 12.72 -11.77
N LEU A 238 13.15 13.58 -12.78
CA LEU A 238 12.19 13.77 -13.87
C LEU A 238 11.80 12.46 -14.58
N HIS A 239 12.77 11.57 -14.83
CA HIS A 239 12.52 10.27 -15.46
C HIS A 239 11.62 9.37 -14.62
N LEU A 240 11.78 9.36 -13.30
CA LEU A 240 10.91 8.62 -12.39
C LEU A 240 9.52 9.24 -12.29
N ILE A 241 9.42 10.57 -12.29
CA ILE A 241 8.13 11.28 -12.23
C ILE A 241 7.30 11.00 -13.48
N VAL A 242 7.91 11.07 -14.66
CA VAL A 242 7.22 10.76 -15.93
C VAL A 242 6.82 9.29 -15.99
N ALA A 243 7.68 8.38 -15.53
CA ALA A 243 7.36 6.96 -15.44
C ALA A 243 6.18 6.70 -14.47
N LEU A 244 6.19 7.34 -13.29
CA LEU A 244 5.09 7.26 -12.32
C LEU A 244 3.78 7.81 -12.93
N SER A 245 3.82 8.93 -13.63
CA SER A 245 2.66 9.50 -14.33
C SER A 245 2.04 8.49 -15.30
N LYS A 246 2.88 7.81 -16.10
CA LYS A 246 2.40 6.80 -17.02
C LYS A 246 1.86 5.56 -16.29
N ALA A 247 2.50 5.12 -15.21
CA ALA A 247 2.04 3.99 -14.40
C ALA A 247 0.66 4.26 -13.78
N ILE A 248 0.46 5.45 -13.18
CA ILE A 248 -0.83 5.87 -12.61
C ILE A 248 -1.91 5.85 -13.68
N ARG A 249 -1.66 6.46 -14.84
CA ARG A 249 -2.63 6.45 -15.95
C ARG A 249 -2.98 5.03 -16.39
N LEU A 250 -1.99 4.18 -16.62
CA LEU A 250 -2.22 2.81 -17.12
C LEU A 250 -2.92 1.92 -16.09
N CYS A 251 -2.62 2.06 -14.80
CA CYS A 251 -3.24 1.22 -13.78
C CYS A 251 -4.74 1.52 -13.62
N LEU A 252 -5.17 2.77 -13.85
CA LEU A 252 -6.56 3.20 -13.73
C LEU A 252 -7.43 2.92 -14.96
N ILE A 253 -6.85 2.64 -16.13
CA ILE A 253 -7.63 2.25 -17.34
C ILE A 253 -8.38 0.94 -17.07
N ASP A 254 -9.68 0.89 -17.41
CA ASP A 254 -10.53 -0.31 -17.32
C ASP A 254 -10.48 -1.00 -15.93
N LEU A 255 -10.41 -0.20 -14.85
CA LEU A 255 -10.26 -0.71 -13.48
C LEU A 255 -11.30 -1.77 -13.12
N ASP A 256 -12.58 -1.52 -13.41
CA ASP A 256 -13.67 -2.46 -13.12
C ASP A 256 -13.51 -3.80 -13.86
N LYS A 257 -13.03 -3.77 -15.11
CA LYS A 257 -12.78 -5.00 -15.88
C LYS A 257 -11.61 -5.78 -15.31
N LYS A 258 -10.54 -5.08 -14.88
CA LYS A 258 -9.39 -5.70 -14.21
C LYS A 258 -9.81 -6.33 -12.89
N GLU A 259 -10.61 -5.63 -12.09
CA GLU A 259 -11.13 -6.16 -10.82
C GLU A 259 -11.97 -7.42 -11.05
N LEU A 260 -12.90 -7.40 -12.02
CA LEU A 260 -13.72 -8.56 -12.37
C LEU A 260 -12.88 -9.74 -12.90
N TYR A 261 -11.82 -9.47 -13.66
CA TYR A 261 -10.92 -10.50 -14.13
C TYR A 261 -10.15 -11.17 -12.98
N VAL A 262 -9.54 -10.36 -12.10
CA VAL A 262 -8.82 -10.85 -10.93
C VAL A 262 -9.76 -11.60 -9.97
N LYS A 263 -11.01 -11.15 -9.83
CA LYS A 263 -12.05 -11.86 -9.07
C LYS A 263 -12.22 -13.31 -9.55
N LYS A 264 -12.33 -13.54 -10.86
CA LYS A 264 -12.47 -14.91 -11.41
C LYS A 264 -11.28 -15.81 -11.08
N LEU A 265 -10.07 -15.26 -11.13
CA LEU A 265 -8.84 -15.98 -10.76
C LEU A 265 -8.83 -16.29 -9.26
N ASN A 266 -9.21 -15.31 -8.45
CA ASN A 266 -9.30 -15.44 -6.99
C ASN A 266 -10.30 -16.52 -6.59
N GLU A 267 -11.53 -16.45 -7.10
CA GLU A 267 -12.61 -17.39 -6.78
C GLU A 267 -12.21 -18.82 -7.11
N LYS A 268 -11.50 -19.05 -8.23
CA LYS A 268 -10.98 -20.36 -8.58
C LYS A 268 -9.95 -20.90 -7.58
N ILE A 269 -9.02 -20.06 -7.12
CA ILE A 269 -8.03 -20.46 -6.11
C ILE A 269 -8.73 -20.73 -4.78
N VAL A 270 -9.64 -19.85 -4.37
CA VAL A 270 -10.38 -20.01 -3.11
C VAL A 270 -11.21 -21.28 -3.10
N ASP A 271 -11.92 -21.57 -4.20
CA ASP A 271 -12.72 -22.79 -4.37
C ASP A 271 -11.84 -24.05 -4.24
N ASP A 272 -10.73 -24.14 -4.98
CA ASP A 272 -9.80 -25.27 -4.90
C ASP A 272 -9.23 -25.44 -3.49
N LEU A 273 -8.69 -24.36 -2.92
CA LEU A 273 -8.04 -24.36 -1.61
C LEU A 273 -9.03 -24.58 -0.43
N SER A 274 -10.33 -24.42 -0.63
CA SER A 274 -11.34 -24.68 0.40
C SER A 274 -11.47 -26.15 0.81
N HIS A 275 -11.00 -27.06 -0.05
CA HIS A 275 -11.08 -28.51 0.18
C HIS A 275 -9.99 -29.04 1.14
N TYR A 276 -9.03 -28.22 1.54
CA TYR A 276 -7.91 -28.64 2.39
C TYR A 276 -8.26 -28.44 3.88
N PRO A 277 -8.37 -29.52 4.69
CA PRO A 277 -8.97 -29.46 6.02
C PRO A 277 -8.19 -28.62 7.05
N ASN A 278 -6.86 -28.56 6.93
CA ASN A 278 -5.98 -27.83 7.86
C ASN A 278 -5.47 -26.50 7.27
N LEU A 279 -6.15 -25.99 6.25
CA LEU A 279 -5.94 -24.66 5.67
C LEU A 279 -7.01 -23.70 6.23
N LYS A 280 -6.60 -22.48 6.60
CA LYS A 280 -7.52 -21.43 7.05
C LYS A 280 -7.37 -20.17 6.19
N PHE A 281 -8.45 -19.67 5.60
CA PHE A 281 -8.45 -18.37 4.92
C PHE A 281 -8.48 -17.22 5.91
N ASN A 282 -7.57 -16.27 5.75
CA ASN A 282 -7.44 -15.07 6.57
C ASN A 282 -8.15 -13.85 5.98
N ASN A 283 -8.63 -13.95 4.74
CA ASN A 283 -9.44 -12.94 4.09
C ASN A 283 -10.84 -12.83 4.72
N THR A 284 -11.45 -11.65 4.59
CA THR A 284 -12.84 -11.37 5.00
C THR A 284 -13.66 -10.97 3.77
N LYS A 285 -14.97 -10.77 3.94
CA LYS A 285 -15.83 -10.30 2.84
C LYS A 285 -15.46 -8.92 2.28
N TYR A 286 -14.64 -8.16 3.01
CA TYR A 286 -14.12 -6.85 2.58
C TYR A 286 -12.70 -6.92 2.01
N SER A 287 -12.12 -8.11 1.89
CA SER A 287 -10.83 -8.31 1.24
C SER A 287 -10.93 -8.11 -0.26
N ILE A 288 -9.96 -7.41 -0.85
CA ILE A 288 -9.83 -7.30 -2.30
C ILE A 288 -9.39 -8.63 -2.92
N TYR A 289 -9.80 -8.87 -4.17
CA TYR A 289 -9.52 -10.12 -4.88
C TYR A 289 -8.04 -10.31 -5.25
N ASN A 290 -7.24 -9.24 -5.26
CA ASN A 290 -5.82 -9.34 -5.54
C ASN A 290 -5.01 -10.05 -4.45
N VAL A 291 -5.58 -10.29 -3.27
CA VAL A 291 -4.83 -10.86 -2.15
C VAL A 291 -5.60 -12.03 -1.56
N ILE A 292 -4.97 -13.20 -1.59
CA ILE A 292 -5.42 -14.40 -0.89
C ILE A 292 -4.39 -14.66 0.21
N ASN A 293 -4.86 -14.73 1.44
CA ASN A 293 -4.02 -15.03 2.58
C ASN A 293 -4.57 -16.27 3.27
N ILE A 294 -3.73 -17.29 3.39
CA ILE A 294 -4.08 -18.57 3.99
C ILE A 294 -3.12 -18.87 5.14
N SER A 295 -3.54 -19.70 6.07
CA SER A 295 -2.66 -20.30 7.08
C SER A 295 -2.61 -21.80 6.88
N LEU A 296 -1.43 -22.35 6.67
CA LEU A 296 -1.21 -23.79 6.63
C LEU A 296 -0.89 -24.27 8.04
N MET A 297 -1.91 -24.60 8.83
CA MET A 297 -1.79 -24.76 10.29
C MET A 297 -0.71 -25.75 10.73
N ASP A 298 -0.33 -26.69 9.87
CA ASP A 298 0.61 -27.76 10.19
C ASP A 298 1.90 -27.72 9.39
N ILE A 299 2.10 -26.69 8.57
CA ILE A 299 3.24 -26.57 7.66
C ILE A 299 3.96 -25.26 7.96
N LYS A 300 5.29 -25.34 8.07
CA LYS A 300 6.13 -24.16 8.22
C LYS A 300 6.10 -23.35 6.90
N PRO A 301 5.69 -22.07 6.91
CA PRO A 301 5.51 -21.29 5.69
C PRO A 301 6.75 -21.20 4.82
N GLU A 302 7.92 -20.96 5.42
CA GLU A 302 9.17 -20.79 4.66
C GLU A 302 9.51 -22.06 3.89
N SER A 303 9.32 -23.23 4.50
CA SER A 303 9.55 -24.51 3.85
C SER A 303 8.60 -24.72 2.68
N PHE A 304 7.33 -24.30 2.80
CA PHE A 304 6.37 -24.41 1.71
C PHE A 304 6.67 -23.42 0.58
N VAL A 305 7.05 -22.18 0.90
CA VAL A 305 7.45 -21.18 -0.09
C VAL A 305 8.66 -21.67 -0.90
N HIS A 306 9.69 -22.21 -0.25
CA HIS A 306 10.85 -22.79 -0.95
C HIS A 306 10.47 -24.00 -1.81
N ALA A 307 9.57 -24.85 -1.34
CA ALA A 307 9.10 -25.98 -2.13
C ALA A 307 8.32 -25.56 -3.37
N MET A 308 7.59 -24.45 -3.31
CA MET A 308 6.93 -23.85 -4.49
C MET A 308 7.95 -23.20 -5.44
N GLU A 309 9.03 -22.62 -4.91
CA GLU A 309 10.13 -22.04 -5.68
C GLU A 309 10.85 -23.09 -6.55
N ASP A 310 10.96 -24.34 -6.10
CA ASP A 310 11.49 -25.46 -6.90
C ASP A 310 10.71 -25.67 -8.22
N HIS A 311 9.44 -25.23 -8.27
CA HIS A 311 8.58 -25.26 -9.46
C HIS A 311 8.51 -23.90 -10.18
N GLU A 312 9.43 -22.98 -9.87
CA GLU A 312 9.44 -21.58 -10.29
C GLU A 312 8.15 -20.81 -9.95
N VAL A 313 7.52 -21.13 -8.81
CA VAL A 313 6.34 -20.43 -8.30
C VAL A 313 6.71 -19.53 -7.13
N TYR A 314 6.50 -18.22 -7.29
CA TYR A 314 6.90 -17.21 -6.32
C TYR A 314 5.69 -16.67 -5.55
N ILE A 315 5.63 -16.98 -4.26
CA ILE A 315 4.62 -16.54 -3.27
C ILE A 315 5.33 -15.99 -2.03
N SER A 316 4.59 -15.37 -1.11
CA SER A 316 5.15 -14.78 0.12
C SER A 316 4.51 -15.35 1.37
N THR A 317 5.04 -15.04 2.55
CA THR A 317 4.48 -15.43 3.86
C THR A 317 3.54 -14.35 4.41
N ASN A 318 4.07 -13.13 4.62
CA ASN A 318 3.36 -11.98 5.20
C ASN A 318 3.63 -10.69 4.39
N THR A 319 4.68 -9.94 4.73
CA THR A 319 5.24 -8.85 3.94
C THR A 319 6.71 -9.14 3.65
N ALA A 320 7.24 -8.69 2.51
CA ALA A 320 8.64 -8.96 2.15
C ALA A 320 9.66 -8.46 3.20
N CYS A 321 9.27 -7.49 4.03
CA CYS A 321 10.10 -6.91 5.09
C CYS A 321 10.06 -7.68 6.42
N SER A 322 9.17 -8.66 6.58
CA SER A 322 8.92 -9.38 7.85
C SER A 322 8.91 -10.92 7.67
N SER A 323 9.55 -11.44 6.63
CA SER A 323 9.54 -12.87 6.33
C SER A 323 10.08 -13.69 7.52
N GLY A 324 9.29 -14.66 8.00
CA GLY A 324 9.61 -15.47 9.18
C GLY A 324 9.08 -14.94 10.51
N GLU A 325 8.47 -13.75 10.51
CA GLU A 325 7.89 -13.14 11.70
C GLU A 325 6.37 -13.34 11.77
N LEU A 326 5.82 -13.17 12.98
CA LEU A 326 4.38 -13.21 13.25
C LEU A 326 3.65 -12.17 12.38
N SER A 327 2.62 -12.60 11.63
CA SER A 327 1.73 -11.66 10.92
C SER A 327 0.93 -10.83 11.92
N THR A 328 1.23 -9.53 12.03
CA THR A 328 0.48 -8.61 12.88
C THR A 328 -0.95 -8.45 12.41
N SER A 329 -1.18 -8.48 11.08
CA SER A 329 -2.52 -8.36 10.50
C SER A 329 -3.40 -9.55 10.86
N VAL A 330 -2.90 -10.78 10.70
CA VAL A 330 -3.66 -11.99 11.05
C VAL A 330 -3.85 -12.10 12.55
N MET A 331 -2.84 -11.72 13.36
CA MET A 331 -2.98 -11.67 14.81
C MET A 331 -4.05 -10.66 15.25
N ALA A 332 -4.10 -9.47 14.64
CA ALA A 332 -5.08 -8.44 14.95
C ALA A 332 -6.53 -8.86 14.63
N LEU A 333 -6.73 -9.71 13.62
CA LEU A 333 -8.05 -10.18 13.22
C LEU A 333 -8.54 -11.39 14.03
N TYR A 334 -7.64 -12.33 14.32
CA TYR A 334 -8.05 -13.65 14.82
C TYR A 334 -7.54 -13.97 16.22
N GLY A 335 -6.58 -13.22 16.76
CA GLY A 335 -5.98 -13.49 18.07
C GLY A 335 -5.28 -14.84 18.19
N ASP A 336 -5.06 -15.54 17.07
CA ASP A 336 -4.47 -16.88 17.03
C ASP A 336 -3.02 -16.80 16.55
N LYS A 337 -2.10 -17.00 17.50
CA LYS A 337 -0.65 -16.99 17.24
C LYS A 337 -0.22 -18.08 16.26
N LYS A 338 -0.78 -19.30 16.35
CA LYS A 338 -0.40 -20.41 15.45
C LYS A 338 -0.80 -20.08 14.02
N ARG A 339 -2.02 -19.55 13.85
CA ARG A 339 -2.53 -19.06 12.56
C ARG A 339 -1.66 -17.95 11.99
N ALA A 340 -1.33 -16.94 12.80
CA ALA A 340 -0.49 -15.81 12.39
C ALA A 340 0.99 -16.16 12.12
N MET A 341 1.50 -17.30 12.62
CA MET A 341 2.84 -17.82 12.32
C MET A 341 2.89 -18.74 11.10
N THR A 342 1.74 -19.14 10.56
CA THR A 342 1.65 -20.13 9.47
C THR A 342 1.11 -19.55 8.17
N THR A 343 1.25 -18.23 7.98
CA THR A 343 0.62 -17.51 6.87
C THR A 343 1.38 -17.66 5.56
N ILE A 344 0.62 -17.77 4.48
CA ILE A 344 1.07 -17.67 3.10
C ILE A 344 0.19 -16.64 2.40
N ARG A 345 0.82 -15.70 1.72
CA ARG A 345 0.17 -14.69 0.88
C ARG A 345 0.40 -15.00 -0.59
N ILE A 346 -0.70 -15.23 -1.29
CA ILE A 346 -0.79 -15.35 -2.74
C ILE A 346 -1.41 -14.04 -3.23
N SER A 347 -0.73 -13.32 -4.09
CA SER A 347 -1.21 -12.04 -4.59
C SER A 347 -1.24 -12.01 -6.11
N LEU A 348 -2.41 -11.68 -6.64
CA LEU A 348 -2.77 -11.75 -8.05
C LEU A 348 -2.71 -10.38 -8.71
N SER A 349 -2.63 -10.40 -10.03
CA SER A 349 -2.69 -9.20 -10.83
C SER A 349 -3.52 -9.39 -12.09
N CYS A 350 -3.83 -8.28 -12.78
CA CYS A 350 -4.48 -8.34 -14.09
C CYS A 350 -3.63 -9.03 -15.18
N ASN A 351 -2.33 -9.25 -14.92
CA ASN A 351 -1.43 -9.96 -15.83
C ASN A 351 -1.32 -11.45 -15.50
N THR A 352 -1.82 -11.88 -14.34
CA THR A 352 -1.88 -13.31 -13.97
C THR A 352 -2.85 -14.02 -14.90
N THR A 353 -2.46 -15.16 -15.44
CA THR A 353 -3.25 -15.93 -16.40
C THR A 353 -3.96 -17.11 -15.73
N MET A 354 -5.04 -17.58 -16.37
CA MET A 354 -5.76 -18.78 -15.91
C MET A 354 -4.88 -20.05 -15.97
N ASP A 355 -3.96 -20.14 -16.94
CA ASP A 355 -3.01 -21.24 -17.05
C ASP A 355 -2.01 -21.24 -15.88
N GLU A 356 -1.47 -20.08 -15.52
CA GLU A 356 -0.63 -19.93 -14.34
C GLU A 356 -1.37 -20.34 -13.06
N VAL A 357 -2.64 -19.97 -12.92
CA VAL A 357 -3.49 -20.40 -11.78
C VAL A 357 -3.66 -21.92 -11.77
N ASN A 358 -3.97 -22.55 -12.89
CA ASN A 358 -4.13 -24.02 -12.97
C ASN A 358 -2.84 -24.76 -12.58
N LYS A 359 -1.70 -24.30 -13.10
CA LYS A 359 -0.38 -24.86 -12.77
C LYS A 359 -0.03 -24.65 -11.31
N PHE A 360 -0.26 -23.45 -10.78
CA PHE A 360 -0.09 -23.15 -9.35
C PHE A 360 -0.87 -24.13 -8.48
N LEU A 361 -2.16 -24.35 -8.75
CA LEU A 361 -2.98 -25.28 -7.96
C LEU A 361 -2.48 -26.72 -8.04
N THR A 362 -2.02 -27.16 -9.22
CA THR A 362 -1.41 -28.49 -9.41
C THR A 362 -0.18 -28.66 -8.54
N PHE A 363 0.75 -27.69 -8.58
CA PHE A 363 1.97 -27.74 -7.77
C PHE A 363 1.66 -27.62 -6.27
N PHE A 364 0.75 -26.72 -5.90
CA PHE A 364 0.30 -26.53 -4.53
C PHE A 364 -0.26 -27.83 -3.94
N HIS A 365 -1.10 -28.54 -4.69
CA HIS A 365 -1.65 -29.83 -4.27
C HIS A 365 -0.55 -30.86 -4.02
N GLY A 366 0.38 -31.02 -4.98
CA GLY A 366 1.49 -31.96 -4.87
C GLY A 366 2.36 -31.68 -3.65
N GLU A 367 2.72 -30.41 -3.43
CA GLU A 367 3.52 -29.98 -2.30
C GLU A 367 2.77 -30.13 -0.97
N TYR A 368 1.50 -29.73 -0.89
CA TYR A 368 0.70 -29.92 0.31
C TYR A 368 0.65 -31.39 0.73
N GLN A 369 0.38 -32.32 -0.21
CA GLN A 369 0.38 -33.76 0.06
C GLN A 369 1.76 -34.30 0.45
N ARG A 370 2.84 -33.74 -0.10
CA ARG A 370 4.22 -34.08 0.29
C ARG A 370 4.46 -33.73 1.77
N PHE A 371 4.12 -32.51 2.19
CA PHE A 371 4.33 -32.05 3.57
C PHE A 371 3.46 -32.79 4.59
N ILE A 372 2.19 -33.09 4.26
CA ILE A 372 1.33 -33.88 5.15
C ILE A 372 1.89 -35.30 5.36
N ARG A 373 2.41 -35.95 4.30
CA ARG A 373 3.03 -37.29 4.42
C ARG A 373 4.32 -37.29 5.24
N LEU A 374 5.13 -36.24 5.16
CA LEU A 374 6.36 -36.11 5.94
C LEU A 374 6.10 -35.95 7.44
N LYS A 375 4.96 -35.38 7.82
CA LYS A 375 4.55 -35.21 9.23
C LYS A 375 3.93 -36.48 9.84
N GLY A 376 3.37 -37.35 9.01
CA GLY A 376 2.80 -38.64 9.44
C GLY A 376 3.83 -39.75 9.69
N LYS A 377 5.11 -39.48 9.40
CA LYS A 377 6.27 -40.29 9.78
C LYS A 377 6.95 -39.63 10.98
#